data_AF-A0A2D5MU46-F1
#
_entry.id   AF-A0A2D5MU46-F1
#
_cell.length_a   1.000
_cell.length_b   1.000
_cell.length_c   1.000
_cell.angle_alpha   90.00
_cell.angle_beta   90.00
_cell.angle_gamma   90.00
#
_symmetry.space_group_name_H-M   'P 1'
#
loop_
_entity.id
_entity.type
_entity.pdbx_description
1 polymer ?
#
loop_
_entity_poly.entity_id
_entity_poly.type
_entity_poly.pdbx_seq_one_letter_code
_entity_poly.pdbx_strand_id
1 'polypeptide(L)'
;MHCFKSKWILSLVFCQVLILSVEAADWPQWLGAKRDGVWRESGILKKFPEGGPKANWRVSVGGGYAGPAVSEGRVFITDRQLPNGTGNPANQFDRGVIPGFERVICFDEKTGRKLWVHEYSCAYTVSYPAGPRATPTVDGSRVYTLGAEGNLFCLDVDSGKVFWEKDFKKEYGVKSPTWGFTGHPLVRGGHLICLARGDESTAVCYDKLTGKEVWRSLSAREPGYCPPTLIKAGGVEQLIIWHPESINSLNPDSGELYWTQPFRLRFGLSVPTPRQVGNQLFVTAFYNGPMMMNLDPQKPIATLAWKGNRNSEKNTDKLHSIMPTPFIENGHIYGVCSYGQLRCIRVDNGERVWEDLKATRDGKETRWGNAFLVKHKPSDHFFLFNELGDLIIADLSPNGYKHIDKANLIEPTGKAMNRKVVWSHPAFANRNVLVRNDKELASFSLAE
;
A
#
# COMPACT_ATOMS: atom_id res chain seq x y z
N MET A 1 -36.81 -79.15 8.47
CA MET A 1 -35.46 -78.87 9.01
C MET A 1 -35.10 -77.42 8.69
N HIS A 2 -34.91 -76.61 9.72
CA HIS A 2 -34.63 -75.18 9.64
C HIS A 2 -33.30 -74.88 8.94
N CYS A 3 -33.25 -73.82 8.13
CA CYS A 3 -31.99 -73.21 7.72
C CYS A 3 -32.14 -71.68 7.75
N PHE A 4 -31.58 -71.08 8.80
CA PHE A 4 -31.48 -69.64 9.02
C PHE A 4 -30.50 -69.02 8.01
N LYS A 5 -30.90 -67.97 7.28
CA LYS A 5 -29.97 -67.07 6.59
C LYS A 5 -29.93 -65.73 7.32
N SER A 6 -28.85 -65.50 8.05
CA SER A 6 -28.48 -64.23 8.68
C SER A 6 -28.14 -63.20 7.60
N LYS A 7 -28.77 -62.02 7.65
CA LYS A 7 -28.39 -60.83 6.89
C LYS A 7 -27.51 -59.95 7.78
N TRP A 8 -26.23 -59.85 7.45
CA TRP A 8 -25.32 -58.87 8.05
C TRP A 8 -25.51 -57.53 7.34
N ILE A 9 -25.96 -56.52 8.07
CA ILE A 9 -25.99 -55.12 7.63
C ILE A 9 -24.68 -54.49 8.12
N LEU A 10 -23.74 -54.23 7.21
CA LEU A 10 -22.59 -53.38 7.50
C LEU A 10 -23.06 -51.91 7.52
N SER A 11 -23.08 -51.29 8.70
CA SER A 11 -23.16 -49.84 8.82
C SER A 11 -21.80 -49.22 8.50
N LEU A 12 -21.70 -48.57 7.34
CA LEU A 12 -20.57 -47.71 6.97
C LEU A 12 -20.70 -46.39 7.74
N VAL A 13 -19.86 -46.20 8.76
CA VAL A 13 -19.68 -44.91 9.43
C VAL A 13 -18.87 -44.01 8.51
N PHE A 14 -19.53 -43.04 7.87
CA PHE A 14 -18.89 -42.04 7.02
C PHE A 14 -18.28 -40.95 7.91
N CYS A 15 -16.98 -41.06 8.20
CA CYS A 15 -16.23 -40.04 8.93
C CYS A 15 -15.99 -38.85 7.98
N GLN A 16 -16.84 -37.82 8.01
CA GLN A 16 -16.60 -36.56 7.31
C GLN A 16 -15.40 -35.86 7.95
N VAL A 17 -14.24 -35.97 7.31
CA VAL A 17 -13.10 -35.11 7.58
C VAL A 17 -13.45 -33.72 7.06
N LEU A 18 -13.79 -32.80 7.95
CA LEU A 18 -13.83 -31.37 7.68
C LEU A 18 -12.39 -30.94 7.35
N ILE A 19 -12.06 -30.89 6.06
CA ILE A 19 -10.86 -30.21 5.58
C ILE A 19 -11.12 -28.73 5.81
N LEU A 20 -10.67 -28.22 6.96
CA LEU A 20 -10.47 -26.79 7.12
C LEU A 20 -9.41 -26.39 6.10
N SER A 21 -9.85 -25.82 4.98
CA SER A 21 -8.94 -25.12 4.08
C SER A 21 -8.30 -24.01 4.89
N VAL A 22 -7.06 -24.24 5.32
CA VAL A 22 -6.18 -23.17 5.77
C VAL A 22 -5.94 -22.33 4.51
N GLU A 23 -6.76 -21.28 4.35
CA GLU A 23 -6.57 -20.31 3.28
C GLU A 23 -5.26 -19.57 3.60
N ALA A 24 -4.17 -20.01 2.94
CA ALA A 24 -2.93 -19.27 2.88
C ALA A 24 -3.25 -17.85 2.36
N ALA A 25 -3.12 -16.85 3.23
CA ALA A 25 -3.50 -15.49 2.89
C ALA A 25 -2.30 -14.76 2.27
N ASP A 26 -2.25 -14.67 0.94
CA ASP A 26 -1.24 -13.89 0.22
C ASP A 26 -1.43 -12.36 0.42
N TRP A 27 -0.35 -11.61 0.18
CA TRP A 27 -0.34 -10.14 0.17
C TRP A 27 0.27 -9.62 -1.14
N PRO A 28 -0.37 -9.86 -2.30
CA PRO A 28 0.28 -9.77 -3.60
C PRO A 28 0.49 -8.33 -4.10
N GLN A 29 -0.01 -7.33 -3.38
CA GLN A 29 0.00 -5.94 -3.82
C GLN A 29 -0.17 -4.96 -2.65
N TRP A 30 -0.11 -3.65 -2.95
CA TRP A 30 -0.35 -2.56 -2.00
C TRP A 30 -1.63 -2.77 -1.19
N LEU A 31 -1.53 -2.69 0.14
CA LEU A 31 -2.65 -2.88 1.08
C LEU A 31 -3.35 -4.26 0.99
N GLY A 32 -2.65 -5.27 0.46
CA GLY A 32 -3.08 -6.66 0.44
C GLY A 32 -3.96 -7.01 -0.76
N ALA A 33 -4.45 -8.25 -0.81
CA ALA A 33 -5.16 -8.80 -1.97
C ALA A 33 -6.38 -7.97 -2.43
N LYS A 34 -7.04 -7.27 -1.50
CA LYS A 34 -8.21 -6.40 -1.79
C LYS A 34 -7.87 -4.90 -1.77
N ARG A 35 -6.60 -4.54 -1.62
CA ARG A 35 -6.09 -3.16 -1.48
C ARG A 35 -6.78 -2.35 -0.37
N ASP A 36 -7.25 -3.03 0.67
CA ASP A 36 -8.09 -2.44 1.72
C ASP A 36 -7.41 -2.34 3.09
N GLY A 37 -6.18 -2.84 3.24
CA GLY A 37 -5.42 -2.79 4.49
C GLY A 37 -6.00 -3.72 5.56
N VAL A 38 -6.67 -4.80 5.13
CA VAL A 38 -7.28 -5.77 6.04
C VAL A 38 -6.61 -7.13 5.88
N TRP A 39 -5.95 -7.59 6.94
CA TRP A 39 -5.42 -8.94 7.08
C TRP A 39 -6.51 -9.88 7.62
N ARG A 40 -6.66 -11.05 7.00
CA ARG A 40 -7.83 -11.94 7.20
C ARG A 40 -7.49 -13.33 7.69
N GLU A 41 -6.21 -13.61 7.86
CA GLU A 41 -5.72 -14.93 8.26
C GLU A 41 -5.98 -15.21 9.74
N SER A 42 -6.24 -16.46 10.10
CA SER A 42 -6.45 -16.87 11.50
C SER A 42 -5.19 -17.47 12.14
N GLY A 43 -5.24 -17.76 13.45
CA GLY A 43 -4.15 -18.40 14.19
C GLY A 43 -2.95 -17.46 14.39
N ILE A 44 -3.27 -16.21 14.73
CA ILE A 44 -2.32 -15.11 14.91
C ILE A 44 -2.19 -14.79 16.39
N LEU A 45 -0.96 -14.54 16.83
CA LEU A 45 -0.63 -14.09 18.18
C LEU A 45 -1.45 -12.86 18.60
N LYS A 46 -1.97 -12.91 19.85
CA LYS A 46 -2.68 -11.79 20.49
C LYS A 46 -1.73 -10.85 21.25
N LYS A 47 -0.57 -11.36 21.61
CA LYS A 47 0.55 -10.67 22.26
C LYS A 47 1.84 -11.26 21.74
N PHE A 48 2.91 -10.48 21.72
CA PHE A 48 4.21 -10.97 21.35
C PHE A 48 4.82 -11.81 22.49
N PRO A 49 5.63 -12.84 22.18
CA PRO A 49 6.44 -13.49 23.20
C PRO A 49 7.50 -12.53 23.74
N GLU A 50 8.09 -12.87 24.88
CA GLU A 50 9.20 -12.11 25.45
C GLU A 50 10.34 -11.96 24.42
N GLY A 51 10.79 -10.72 24.20
CA GLY A 51 11.79 -10.39 23.17
C GLY A 51 11.22 -10.16 21.76
N GLY A 52 9.90 -10.27 21.57
CA GLY A 52 9.25 -10.05 20.28
C GLY A 52 9.14 -11.32 19.42
N PRO A 53 8.42 -11.27 18.30
CA PRO A 53 8.22 -12.44 17.44
C PRO A 53 9.54 -12.93 16.86
N LYS A 54 9.69 -14.24 16.69
CA LYS A 54 10.90 -14.86 16.16
C LYS A 54 11.07 -14.50 14.68
N ALA A 55 12.26 -14.02 14.32
CA ALA A 55 12.65 -13.87 12.92
C ALA A 55 12.79 -15.27 12.27
N ASN A 56 12.12 -15.47 11.14
CA ASN A 56 12.31 -16.64 10.28
C ASN A 56 13.66 -16.53 9.53
N TRP A 57 13.92 -15.34 8.98
CA TRP A 57 15.14 -15.01 8.25
C TRP A 57 15.29 -13.49 8.11
N ARG A 58 16.51 -13.06 7.79
CA ARG A 58 16.89 -11.69 7.45
C ARG A 58 17.85 -11.74 6.26
N VAL A 59 17.66 -10.88 5.26
CA VAL A 59 18.50 -10.83 4.06
C VAL A 59 18.85 -9.41 3.68
N SER A 60 20.04 -9.21 3.11
CA SER A 60 20.50 -7.89 2.70
C SER A 60 19.84 -7.42 1.41
N VAL A 61 19.38 -6.17 1.42
CA VAL A 61 18.75 -5.46 0.30
C VAL A 61 19.24 -4.01 0.27
N GLY A 62 19.03 -3.31 -0.84
CA GLY A 62 19.32 -1.88 -0.99
C GLY A 62 18.21 -0.98 -0.48
N GLY A 63 18.34 0.33 -0.72
CA GLY A 63 17.36 1.34 -0.27
C GLY A 63 16.02 1.30 -1.02
N GLY A 64 14.95 1.77 -0.39
CA GLY A 64 13.61 1.76 -0.97
C GLY A 64 12.48 2.01 0.02
N TYR A 65 11.38 2.56 -0.49
CA TYR A 65 10.17 2.88 0.27
C TYR A 65 9.01 1.92 -0.03
N ALA A 66 9.08 1.18 -1.15
CA ALA A 66 8.08 0.18 -1.51
C ALA A 66 7.94 -0.88 -0.39
N GLY A 67 6.72 -1.32 -0.12
CA GLY A 67 6.48 -2.49 0.74
C GLY A 67 6.82 -3.79 0.00
N PRO A 68 6.92 -4.92 0.72
CA PRO A 68 6.97 -6.24 0.09
C PRO A 68 5.60 -6.62 -0.50
N ALA A 69 5.62 -7.44 -1.55
CA ALA A 69 4.48 -8.23 -1.99
C ALA A 69 4.78 -9.71 -1.76
N VAL A 70 3.79 -10.47 -1.28
CA VAL A 70 3.93 -11.91 -1.05
C VAL A 70 2.86 -12.63 -1.87
N SER A 71 3.29 -13.61 -2.66
CA SER A 71 2.37 -14.48 -3.37
C SER A 71 2.94 -15.87 -3.61
N GLU A 72 2.14 -16.90 -3.34
CA GLU A 72 2.44 -18.30 -3.62
C GLU A 72 3.85 -18.75 -3.18
N GLY A 73 4.23 -18.43 -1.94
CA GLY A 73 5.54 -18.82 -1.39
C GLY A 73 6.72 -17.95 -1.85
N ARG A 74 6.47 -16.82 -2.50
CA ARG A 74 7.49 -15.87 -2.98
C ARG A 74 7.30 -14.49 -2.39
N VAL A 75 8.40 -13.79 -2.17
CA VAL A 75 8.44 -12.40 -1.70
C VAL A 75 9.10 -11.53 -2.74
N PHE A 76 8.40 -10.50 -3.20
CA PHE A 76 8.85 -9.54 -4.19
C PHE A 76 9.09 -8.18 -3.54
N ILE A 77 10.25 -7.60 -3.82
CA ILE A 77 10.55 -6.21 -3.45
C ILE A 77 11.21 -5.49 -4.62
N THR A 78 11.23 -4.17 -4.54
CA THR A 78 12.11 -3.33 -5.34
C THR A 78 13.09 -2.61 -4.44
N ASP A 79 14.33 -2.47 -4.90
CA ASP A 79 15.36 -1.68 -4.21
C ASP A 79 16.26 -0.91 -5.16
N ARG A 80 17.14 -0.08 -4.59
CA ARG A 80 18.16 0.67 -5.32
C ARG A 80 19.56 0.33 -4.83
N GLN A 81 20.47 0.16 -5.78
CA GLN A 81 21.91 0.04 -5.58
C GLN A 81 22.63 1.27 -6.12
N LEU A 82 23.67 1.70 -5.39
CA LEU A 82 24.54 2.80 -5.77
C LEU A 82 25.90 2.25 -6.24
N PRO A 83 26.50 2.82 -7.30
CA PRO A 83 27.88 2.51 -7.65
C PRO A 83 28.84 2.78 -6.49
N ASN A 84 29.94 2.03 -6.44
CA ASN A 84 30.99 2.24 -5.44
C ASN A 84 31.49 3.69 -5.45
N GLY A 85 31.66 4.27 -4.25
CA GLY A 85 32.10 5.65 -4.08
C GLY A 85 31.03 6.71 -4.35
N THR A 86 29.80 6.32 -4.68
CA THR A 86 28.67 7.25 -4.81
C THR A 86 27.77 7.20 -3.58
N GLY A 87 27.10 8.31 -3.29
CA GLY A 87 26.22 8.45 -2.15
C GLY A 87 25.01 9.30 -2.49
N ASN A 88 23.92 9.09 -1.75
CA ASN A 88 22.79 10.02 -1.78
C ASN A 88 23.19 11.37 -1.14
N PRO A 89 22.62 12.49 -1.60
CA PRO A 89 22.89 13.81 -1.03
C PRO A 89 22.54 13.84 0.47
N ALA A 90 23.33 14.62 1.23
CA ALA A 90 23.12 14.77 2.66
C ALA A 90 21.75 15.37 2.98
N ASN A 91 21.31 16.33 2.16
CA ASN A 91 19.95 16.86 2.18
C ASN A 91 19.08 16.11 1.17
N GLN A 92 18.02 15.46 1.65
CA GLN A 92 17.17 14.61 0.83
C GLN A 92 16.25 15.40 -0.11
N PHE A 93 16.10 16.71 0.12
CA PHE A 93 15.40 17.61 -0.80
C PHE A 93 16.22 17.94 -2.04
N ASP A 94 17.54 17.76 -1.98
CA ASP A 94 18.41 18.07 -3.11
C ASP A 94 18.14 17.10 -4.26
N ARG A 95 18.10 17.67 -5.46
CA ARG A 95 17.89 16.94 -6.71
C ARG A 95 19.10 17.16 -7.61
N GLY A 96 19.46 16.12 -8.33
CA GLY A 96 20.53 16.11 -9.31
C GLY A 96 20.46 14.80 -10.08
N VAL A 97 21.42 14.53 -10.95
CA VAL A 97 21.52 13.23 -11.62
C VAL A 97 22.40 12.33 -10.75
N ILE A 98 21.78 11.37 -10.06
CA ILE A 98 22.48 10.43 -9.17
C ILE A 98 22.53 9.07 -9.88
N PRO A 99 23.70 8.56 -10.28
CA PRO A 99 23.80 7.26 -10.92
C PRO A 99 23.34 6.14 -9.96
N GLY A 100 22.83 5.05 -10.51
CA GLY A 100 22.25 3.98 -9.72
C GLY A 100 21.68 2.87 -10.58
N PHE A 101 21.35 1.77 -9.92
CA PHE A 101 20.60 0.65 -10.48
C PHE A 101 19.37 0.43 -9.61
N GLU A 102 18.22 0.19 -10.23
CA GLU A 102 17.07 -0.35 -9.52
C GLU A 102 17.00 -1.86 -9.76
N ARG A 103 16.48 -2.59 -8.77
CA ARG A 103 16.31 -4.04 -8.85
C ARG A 103 14.90 -4.44 -8.49
N VAL A 104 14.37 -5.42 -9.21
CA VAL A 104 13.24 -6.25 -8.78
C VAL A 104 13.81 -7.57 -8.29
N ILE A 105 13.48 -7.96 -7.07
CA ILE A 105 14.08 -9.13 -6.42
C ILE A 105 12.97 -10.04 -5.93
N CYS A 106 13.13 -11.34 -6.21
CA CYS A 106 12.27 -12.39 -5.67
C CYS A 106 13.06 -13.24 -4.67
N PHE A 107 12.43 -13.52 -3.53
CA PHE A 107 12.93 -14.43 -2.51
C PHE A 107 11.95 -15.56 -2.28
N ASP A 108 12.47 -16.72 -1.87
CA ASP A 108 11.69 -17.78 -1.27
C ASP A 108 11.14 -17.30 0.07
N GLU A 109 9.82 -17.37 0.27
CA GLU A 109 9.18 -16.86 1.48
C GLU A 109 9.58 -17.63 2.73
N LYS A 110 9.84 -18.93 2.63
CA LYS A 110 10.15 -19.79 3.78
C LYS A 110 11.59 -19.60 4.23
N THR A 111 12.52 -19.51 3.29
CA THR A 111 13.95 -19.53 3.60
C THR A 111 14.63 -18.17 3.45
N GLY A 112 13.97 -17.19 2.83
CA GLY A 112 14.59 -15.91 2.45
C GLY A 112 15.62 -16.05 1.33
N ARG A 113 15.74 -17.23 0.69
CA ARG A 113 16.76 -17.43 -0.35
C ARG A 113 16.36 -16.62 -1.58
N LYS A 114 17.28 -15.79 -2.08
CA LYS A 114 17.10 -15.06 -3.33
C LYS A 114 16.91 -16.05 -4.49
N LEU A 115 15.77 -15.97 -5.17
CA LEU A 115 15.43 -16.82 -6.31
C LEU A 115 15.92 -16.21 -7.61
N TRP A 116 15.64 -14.91 -7.82
CA TRP A 116 16.10 -14.18 -8.99
C TRP A 116 16.21 -12.68 -8.70
N VAL A 117 16.94 -11.97 -9.58
CA VAL A 117 17.07 -10.52 -9.60
C VAL A 117 16.95 -10.05 -11.04
N HIS A 118 16.08 -9.07 -11.29
CA HIS A 118 16.14 -8.25 -12.49
C HIS A 118 16.70 -6.88 -12.11
N GLU A 119 17.82 -6.48 -12.72
CA GLU A 119 18.52 -5.22 -12.43
C GLU A 119 18.61 -4.38 -13.70
N TYR A 120 18.40 -3.07 -13.57
CA TYR A 120 18.51 -2.12 -14.67
C TYR A 120 19.12 -0.78 -14.21
N SER A 121 19.86 -0.15 -15.12
CA SER A 121 20.42 1.19 -14.90
C SER A 121 19.29 2.21 -14.72
N CYS A 122 19.33 2.95 -13.63
CA CYS A 122 18.31 3.91 -13.26
C CYS A 122 18.94 5.11 -12.53
N ALA A 123 19.31 6.13 -13.29
CA ALA A 123 19.78 7.39 -12.73
C ALA A 123 18.61 8.18 -12.14
N TYR A 124 18.74 8.59 -10.89
CA TYR A 124 17.70 9.31 -10.17
C TYR A 124 17.82 10.82 -10.38
N THR A 125 16.67 11.46 -10.54
CA THR A 125 16.44 12.91 -10.64
C THR A 125 15.39 13.41 -9.62
N VAL A 126 14.99 12.51 -8.72
CA VAL A 126 13.96 12.70 -7.69
C VAL A 126 14.55 13.16 -6.36
N SER A 127 13.74 13.82 -5.55
CA SER A 127 14.00 14.03 -4.13
C SER A 127 13.78 12.72 -3.36
N TYR A 128 14.38 12.60 -2.18
CA TYR A 128 14.39 11.38 -1.37
C TYR A 128 14.91 10.18 -2.18
N PRO A 129 16.17 10.20 -2.63
CA PRO A 129 16.66 9.24 -3.63
C PRO A 129 17.02 7.86 -3.03
N ALA A 130 16.42 7.44 -1.91
CA ALA A 130 16.76 6.17 -1.27
C ALA A 130 16.41 4.95 -2.14
N GLY A 131 15.29 4.98 -2.86
CA GLY A 131 14.92 3.91 -3.78
C GLY A 131 13.47 3.98 -4.29
N PRO A 132 13.00 2.89 -4.93
CA PRO A 132 11.66 2.79 -5.49
C PRO A 132 10.56 2.81 -4.42
N ARG A 133 9.34 3.18 -4.82
CA ARG A 133 8.23 3.51 -3.91
C ARG A 133 6.95 2.72 -4.15
N ALA A 134 6.77 2.17 -5.35
CA ALA A 134 5.62 1.35 -5.66
C ALA A 134 5.90 -0.12 -5.26
N THR A 135 5.10 -0.64 -4.34
CA THR A 135 5.01 -2.06 -4.01
C THR A 135 4.71 -2.86 -5.29
N PRO A 136 5.45 -3.95 -5.58
CA PRO A 136 5.13 -4.85 -6.69
C PRO A 136 3.68 -5.33 -6.66
N THR A 137 3.10 -5.57 -7.82
CA THR A 137 1.77 -6.19 -7.96
C THR A 137 1.93 -7.54 -8.64
N VAL A 138 1.56 -8.62 -7.95
CA VAL A 138 1.60 -9.99 -8.47
C VAL A 138 0.20 -10.40 -8.91
N ASP A 139 0.08 -10.95 -10.10
CA ASP A 139 -1.17 -11.49 -10.64
C ASP A 139 -0.86 -12.75 -11.46
N GLY A 140 -1.14 -13.91 -10.87
CA GLY A 140 -0.80 -15.22 -11.44
C GLY A 140 0.68 -15.33 -11.77
N SER A 141 1.01 -15.62 -13.03
CA SER A 141 2.39 -15.83 -13.48
C SER A 141 3.18 -14.53 -13.75
N ARG A 142 2.66 -13.36 -13.35
CA ARG A 142 3.23 -12.05 -13.69
C ARG A 142 3.48 -11.20 -12.45
N VAL A 143 4.58 -10.46 -12.48
CA VAL A 143 4.91 -9.40 -11.53
C VAL A 143 5.00 -8.08 -12.27
N TYR A 144 4.23 -7.10 -11.81
CA TYR A 144 4.22 -5.73 -12.34
C TYR A 144 4.92 -4.79 -11.37
N THR A 145 5.91 -4.04 -11.86
CA THR A 145 6.68 -3.10 -11.03
C THR A 145 6.82 -1.74 -11.70
N LEU A 146 6.75 -0.67 -10.91
CA LEU A 146 6.98 0.70 -11.35
C LEU A 146 8.16 1.31 -10.57
N GLY A 147 9.26 1.57 -11.26
CA GLY A 147 10.46 2.21 -10.72
C GLY A 147 10.25 3.70 -10.41
N ALA A 148 11.14 4.30 -9.60
CA ALA A 148 11.00 5.70 -9.18
C ALA A 148 11.05 6.70 -10.35
N GLU A 149 11.67 6.29 -11.46
CA GLU A 149 11.90 7.08 -12.67
C GLU A 149 10.92 6.74 -13.81
N GLY A 150 9.90 5.92 -13.57
CA GLY A 150 8.84 5.63 -14.54
C GLY A 150 9.13 4.42 -15.43
N ASN A 151 10.04 3.55 -15.00
CA ASN A 151 10.30 2.25 -15.63
C ASN A 151 9.22 1.26 -15.18
N LEU A 152 8.32 0.89 -16.08
CA LEU A 152 7.27 -0.08 -15.83
C LEU A 152 7.68 -1.43 -16.46
N PHE A 153 7.64 -2.49 -15.67
CA PHE A 153 7.98 -3.84 -16.14
C PHE A 153 6.84 -4.81 -15.87
N CYS A 154 6.68 -5.76 -16.80
CA CYS A 154 5.98 -7.01 -16.58
C CYS A 154 6.99 -8.14 -16.66
N LEU A 155 7.19 -8.82 -15.53
CA LEU A 155 8.16 -9.90 -15.40
C LEU A 155 7.46 -11.24 -15.19
N ASP A 156 8.13 -12.29 -15.62
CA ASP A 156 7.83 -13.67 -15.22
C ASP A 156 8.05 -13.86 -13.72
N VAL A 157 7.05 -14.45 -13.05
CA VAL A 157 7.07 -14.64 -11.60
C VAL A 157 8.16 -15.61 -11.15
N ASP A 158 8.50 -16.59 -11.98
CA ASP A 158 9.43 -17.67 -11.64
C ASP A 158 10.87 -17.32 -11.96
N SER A 159 11.11 -16.64 -13.07
CA SER A 159 12.45 -16.39 -13.59
C SER A 159 12.89 -14.93 -13.53
N GLY A 160 11.98 -13.98 -13.30
CA GLY A 160 12.27 -12.55 -13.40
C GLY A 160 12.57 -12.08 -14.83
N LYS A 161 12.24 -12.89 -15.85
CA LYS A 161 12.42 -12.51 -17.25
C LYS A 161 11.40 -11.44 -17.62
N VAL A 162 11.86 -10.36 -18.24
CA VAL A 162 10.97 -9.30 -18.74
C VAL A 162 10.19 -9.82 -19.94
N PHE A 163 8.86 -9.74 -19.86
CA PHE A 163 7.98 -9.98 -21.00
C PHE A 163 7.79 -8.73 -21.83
N TRP A 164 7.61 -7.59 -21.17
CA TRP A 164 7.55 -6.27 -21.79
C TRP A 164 7.93 -5.20 -20.77
N GLU A 165 8.38 -4.05 -21.27
CA GLU A 165 8.78 -2.89 -20.47
C GLU A 165 8.28 -1.59 -21.11
N LYS A 166 8.10 -0.56 -20.30
CA LYS A 166 7.80 0.82 -20.71
C LYS A 166 8.68 1.80 -19.94
N ASP A 167 8.96 2.93 -20.58
CA ASP A 167 9.66 4.06 -19.99
C ASP A 167 8.76 5.29 -20.15
N PHE A 168 8.06 5.67 -19.09
CA PHE A 168 7.07 6.74 -19.15
C PHE A 168 7.67 8.07 -19.58
N LYS A 169 8.93 8.34 -19.24
CA LYS A 169 9.60 9.60 -19.65
C LYS A 169 9.78 9.64 -21.16
N LYS A 170 10.16 8.51 -21.78
CA LYS A 170 10.30 8.42 -23.23
C LYS A 170 8.95 8.36 -23.94
N GLU A 171 8.03 7.56 -23.43
CA GLU A 171 6.73 7.31 -24.08
C GLU A 171 5.83 8.55 -24.06
N TYR A 172 5.84 9.32 -22.98
CA TYR A 172 4.95 10.48 -22.80
C TYR A 172 5.69 11.84 -22.80
N GLY A 173 7.01 11.85 -23.01
CA GLY A 173 7.79 13.08 -23.03
C GLY A 173 7.79 13.83 -21.69
N VAL A 174 7.66 13.11 -20.58
CA VAL A 174 7.49 13.69 -19.24
C VAL A 174 8.75 13.62 -18.38
N LYS A 175 8.77 14.45 -17.32
CA LYS A 175 9.80 14.41 -16.28
C LYS A 175 9.32 13.62 -15.07
N SER A 176 10.26 13.05 -14.33
CA SER A 176 9.97 12.42 -13.04
C SER A 176 9.31 13.40 -12.06
N PRO A 177 8.24 12.98 -11.37
CA PRO A 177 7.64 13.76 -10.28
C PRO A 177 8.68 14.06 -9.19
N THR A 178 8.42 15.07 -8.36
CA THR A 178 9.38 15.49 -7.31
C THR A 178 9.82 14.34 -6.41
N TRP A 179 8.90 13.45 -6.04
CA TRP A 179 9.18 12.26 -5.22
C TRP A 179 9.14 10.95 -6.02
N GLY A 180 9.29 11.02 -7.33
CA GLY A 180 9.25 9.87 -8.24
C GLY A 180 7.84 9.36 -8.53
N PHE A 181 7.78 8.35 -9.39
CA PHE A 181 6.55 7.60 -9.67
C PHE A 181 6.23 6.66 -8.51
N THR A 182 5.00 6.76 -8.01
CA THR A 182 4.57 6.05 -6.78
C THR A 182 3.20 5.41 -6.89
N GLY A 183 2.50 5.64 -8.00
CA GLY A 183 1.18 5.06 -8.28
C GLY A 183 1.31 3.56 -8.46
N HIS A 184 1.07 2.81 -7.38
CA HIS A 184 1.09 1.36 -7.36
C HIS A 184 0.19 0.81 -8.47
N PRO A 185 0.72 0.06 -9.45
CA PRO A 185 -0.06 -0.45 -10.56
C PRO A 185 -1.32 -1.20 -10.07
N LEU A 186 -2.40 -1.09 -10.82
CA LEU A 186 -3.66 -1.74 -10.52
C LEU A 186 -3.96 -2.75 -11.62
N VAL A 187 -4.03 -4.03 -11.27
CA VAL A 187 -4.53 -5.06 -12.17
C VAL A 187 -6.03 -5.21 -12.00
N ARG A 188 -6.77 -5.21 -13.11
CA ARG A 188 -8.21 -5.50 -13.14
C ARG A 188 -8.57 -6.24 -14.42
N GLY A 189 -8.89 -7.53 -14.30
CA GLY A 189 -9.14 -8.38 -15.47
C GLY A 189 -7.91 -8.46 -16.37
N GLY A 190 -8.06 -8.08 -17.65
CA GLY A 190 -6.95 -7.97 -18.62
C GLY A 190 -6.18 -6.66 -18.56
N HIS A 191 -6.58 -5.70 -17.72
CA HIS A 191 -6.02 -4.36 -17.68
C HIS A 191 -4.97 -4.18 -16.58
N LEU A 192 -3.92 -3.42 -16.90
CA LEU A 192 -2.97 -2.85 -15.96
C LEU A 192 -3.04 -1.33 -16.03
N ILE A 193 -3.48 -0.70 -14.94
CA ILE A 193 -3.71 0.74 -14.86
C ILE A 193 -2.58 1.40 -14.05
N CYS A 194 -1.98 2.44 -14.61
CA CYS A 194 -0.83 3.15 -14.06
C CYS A 194 -1.03 4.68 -14.10
N LEU A 195 -0.23 5.39 -13.31
CA LEU A 195 -0.13 6.85 -13.37
C LEU A 195 1.20 7.24 -14.02
N ALA A 196 1.15 7.81 -15.22
CA ALA A 196 2.35 8.06 -16.02
C ALA A 196 2.75 9.54 -16.08
N ARG A 197 1.82 10.48 -15.89
CA ARG A 197 1.97 11.93 -16.16
C ARG A 197 1.98 12.22 -17.66
N GLY A 198 1.33 13.31 -18.03
CA GLY A 198 1.39 13.90 -19.37
C GLY A 198 0.05 14.43 -19.81
N ASP A 199 0.02 15.01 -21.01
CA ASP A 199 -1.24 15.41 -21.63
C ASP A 199 -2.02 14.14 -22.02
N GLU A 200 -3.27 14.06 -21.57
CA GLU A 200 -4.17 12.90 -21.70
C GLU A 200 -3.63 11.57 -21.14
N SER A 201 -2.50 11.59 -20.42
CA SER A 201 -1.75 10.40 -19.99
C SER A 201 -1.50 10.39 -18.48
N THR A 202 -2.30 11.15 -17.73
CA THR A 202 -2.24 11.10 -16.27
C THR A 202 -2.62 9.72 -15.75
N ALA A 203 -3.67 9.12 -16.33
CA ALA A 203 -4.02 7.72 -16.15
C ALA A 203 -3.85 6.98 -17.49
N VAL A 204 -3.18 5.83 -17.45
CA VAL A 204 -2.98 4.98 -18.63
C VAL A 204 -3.34 3.54 -18.28
N CYS A 205 -4.05 2.89 -19.18
CA CYS A 205 -4.34 1.48 -19.13
C CYS A 205 -3.60 0.73 -20.23
N TYR A 206 -2.98 -0.37 -19.85
CA TYR A 206 -2.32 -1.30 -20.73
C TYR A 206 -3.02 -2.65 -20.71
N ASP A 207 -2.97 -3.38 -21.82
CA ASP A 207 -3.18 -4.82 -21.81
C ASP A 207 -2.06 -5.44 -20.97
N LYS A 208 -2.43 -6.13 -19.88
CA LYS A 208 -1.47 -6.58 -18.86
C LYS A 208 -0.49 -7.63 -19.39
N LEU A 209 -0.85 -8.35 -20.46
CA LEU A 209 -0.04 -9.44 -21.00
C LEU A 209 0.98 -8.96 -22.04
N THR A 210 0.59 -7.96 -22.84
CA THR A 210 1.36 -7.48 -23.99
C THR A 210 2.00 -6.10 -23.78
N GLY A 211 1.51 -5.32 -22.80
CA GLY A 211 1.96 -3.95 -22.56
C GLY A 211 1.49 -2.95 -23.61
N LYS A 212 0.56 -3.34 -24.50
CA LYS A 212 -0.05 -2.40 -25.45
C LYS A 212 -0.99 -1.45 -24.70
N GLU A 213 -0.91 -0.17 -25.01
CA GLU A 213 -1.86 0.82 -24.48
C GLU A 213 -3.27 0.49 -24.98
N VAL A 214 -4.25 0.49 -24.08
CA VAL A 214 -5.67 0.26 -24.37
C VAL A 214 -6.41 1.59 -24.41
N TRP A 215 -6.17 2.42 -23.39
CA TRP A 215 -6.69 3.77 -23.31
C TRP A 215 -5.77 4.61 -22.41
N ARG A 216 -5.87 5.93 -22.58
CA ARG A 216 -5.29 6.93 -21.68
C ARG A 216 -6.30 8.03 -21.42
N SER A 217 -6.21 8.68 -20.26
CA SER A 217 -7.16 9.71 -19.84
C SER A 217 -6.51 10.72 -18.89
N LEU A 218 -7.17 11.87 -18.79
CA LEU A 218 -6.86 13.00 -17.90
C LEU A 218 -5.54 13.73 -18.20
N SER A 219 -5.58 15.05 -18.09
CA SER A 219 -4.40 15.93 -18.15
C SER A 219 -4.22 16.63 -16.81
N ALA A 220 -3.03 16.50 -16.22
CA ALA A 220 -2.66 17.11 -14.95
C ALA A 220 -1.19 17.54 -14.99
N ARG A 221 -0.82 18.56 -14.20
CA ARG A 221 0.57 19.06 -14.16
C ARG A 221 1.53 18.00 -13.61
N GLU A 222 1.02 17.17 -12.72
CA GLU A 222 1.71 16.08 -12.04
C GLU A 222 0.72 14.91 -11.90
N PRO A 223 1.18 13.65 -11.85
CA PRO A 223 0.29 12.49 -11.79
C PRO A 223 -0.36 12.32 -10.40
N GLY A 224 0.17 12.97 -9.38
CA GLY A 224 -0.12 12.66 -7.98
C GLY A 224 0.70 11.46 -7.50
N TYR A 225 0.48 11.07 -6.24
CA TYR A 225 1.22 9.98 -5.60
C TYR A 225 0.31 8.84 -5.11
N CYS A 226 -0.99 8.98 -5.37
CA CYS A 226 -2.04 8.10 -4.92
C CYS A 226 -2.18 6.92 -5.89
N PRO A 227 -2.25 5.67 -5.42
CA PRO A 227 -2.59 4.55 -6.28
C PRO A 227 -3.97 4.69 -6.94
N PRO A 228 -4.15 4.20 -8.20
CA PRO A 228 -5.48 4.01 -8.77
C PRO A 228 -6.34 3.11 -7.85
N THR A 229 -7.60 3.47 -7.65
CA THR A 229 -8.50 2.80 -6.70
C THR A 229 -9.83 2.48 -7.35
N LEU A 230 -10.31 1.24 -7.23
CA LEU A 230 -11.64 0.85 -7.69
C LEU A 230 -12.67 1.03 -6.58
N ILE A 231 -13.81 1.59 -6.93
CA ILE A 231 -14.98 1.70 -6.05
C ILE A 231 -16.22 1.17 -6.77
N LYS A 232 -17.26 0.82 -6.02
CA LYS A 232 -18.57 0.44 -6.59
C LYS A 232 -19.65 1.40 -6.11
N ALA A 233 -20.21 2.18 -7.02
CA ALA A 233 -21.30 3.11 -6.75
C ALA A 233 -22.03 3.45 -8.05
N GLY A 234 -23.26 3.91 -7.96
CA GLY A 234 -24.00 4.35 -9.14
C GLY A 234 -24.34 3.23 -10.11
N GLY A 235 -24.51 2.00 -9.62
CA GLY A 235 -24.72 0.80 -10.45
C GLY A 235 -23.51 0.34 -11.26
N VAL A 236 -22.35 1.00 -11.15
CA VAL A 236 -21.16 0.70 -11.95
C VAL A 236 -19.90 0.60 -11.08
N GLU A 237 -18.86 -0.01 -11.64
CA GLU A 237 -17.51 0.09 -11.10
C GLU A 237 -16.85 1.37 -11.61
N GLN A 238 -16.19 2.09 -10.72
CA GLN A 238 -15.58 3.38 -11.01
C GLN A 238 -14.10 3.35 -10.62
N LEU A 239 -13.25 3.84 -11.52
CA LEU A 239 -11.82 4.01 -11.30
C LEU A 239 -11.55 5.41 -10.77
N ILE A 240 -11.14 5.50 -9.51
CA ILE A 240 -10.76 6.76 -8.87
C ILE A 240 -9.30 7.08 -9.15
N ILE A 241 -9.08 8.22 -9.78
CA ILE A 241 -7.76 8.82 -10.05
C ILE A 241 -7.68 10.17 -9.34
N TRP A 242 -6.78 10.26 -8.36
CA TRP A 242 -6.57 11.48 -7.59
C TRP A 242 -5.22 12.13 -7.90
N HIS A 243 -5.24 13.04 -8.86
CA HIS A 243 -4.10 13.89 -9.19
C HIS A 243 -4.20 15.23 -8.40
N PRO A 244 -3.15 16.07 -8.42
CA PRO A 244 -3.04 17.26 -7.57
C PRO A 244 -4.11 18.33 -7.71
N GLU A 245 -4.88 18.33 -8.79
CA GLU A 245 -5.88 19.34 -9.09
C GLU A 245 -7.32 18.87 -8.79
N SER A 246 -7.59 17.56 -8.87
CA SER A 246 -8.94 17.00 -8.68
C SER A 246 -8.94 15.50 -8.37
N ILE A 247 -10.05 15.06 -7.80
CA ILE A 247 -10.45 13.65 -7.71
C ILE A 247 -11.34 13.36 -8.91
N ASN A 248 -11.04 12.30 -9.65
CA ASN A 248 -11.77 11.96 -10.86
C ASN A 248 -12.25 10.52 -10.76
N SER A 249 -13.41 10.25 -11.32
CA SER A 249 -13.94 8.92 -11.53
C SER A 249 -14.02 8.63 -13.01
N LEU A 250 -13.43 7.51 -13.42
CA LEU A 250 -13.41 7.06 -14.79
C LEU A 250 -14.12 5.72 -14.92
N ASN A 251 -14.61 5.42 -16.12
CA ASN A 251 -14.91 4.07 -16.53
C ASN A 251 -13.60 3.26 -16.58
N PRO A 252 -13.44 2.17 -15.80
CA PRO A 252 -12.20 1.38 -15.80
C PRO A 252 -11.93 0.65 -17.13
N ASP A 253 -12.95 0.47 -17.98
CA ASP A 253 -12.84 -0.23 -19.26
C ASP A 253 -12.46 0.70 -20.41
N SER A 254 -12.97 1.94 -20.44
CA SER A 254 -12.74 2.90 -21.53
C SER A 254 -11.87 4.11 -21.17
N GLY A 255 -11.66 4.39 -19.88
CA GLY A 255 -11.00 5.61 -19.42
C GLY A 255 -11.88 6.87 -19.51
N GLU A 256 -13.14 6.74 -19.94
CA GLU A 256 -14.08 7.86 -20.04
C GLU A 256 -14.41 8.45 -18.67
N LEU A 257 -14.50 9.77 -18.60
CA LEU A 257 -14.79 10.48 -17.37
C LEU A 257 -16.26 10.33 -16.97
N TYR A 258 -16.52 9.85 -15.76
CA TYR A 258 -17.83 9.92 -15.13
C TYR A 258 -18.04 11.26 -14.41
N TRP A 259 -17.11 11.63 -13.52
CA TRP A 259 -17.17 12.90 -12.79
C TRP A 259 -15.80 13.38 -12.32
N THR A 260 -15.71 14.68 -12.08
CA THR A 260 -14.54 15.35 -11.50
C THR A 260 -14.96 16.24 -10.33
N GLN A 261 -14.24 16.11 -9.21
CA GLN A 261 -14.34 17.02 -8.07
C GLN A 261 -13.01 17.79 -7.91
N PRO A 262 -13.00 19.13 -8.12
CA PRO A 262 -11.82 19.94 -7.88
C PRO A 262 -11.32 19.84 -6.42
N PHE A 263 -10.02 19.58 -6.27
CA PHE A 263 -9.34 19.57 -4.97
C PHE A 263 -7.84 19.87 -5.16
N ARG A 264 -7.50 21.16 -5.24
CA ARG A 264 -6.13 21.62 -5.53
C ARG A 264 -5.20 21.48 -4.33
N LEU A 265 -4.21 20.61 -4.43
CA LEU A 265 -3.30 20.25 -3.35
C LEU A 265 -2.02 21.07 -3.33
N ARG A 266 -1.61 21.50 -2.13
CA ARG A 266 -0.31 22.14 -1.93
C ARG A 266 0.80 21.11 -2.15
N PHE A 267 1.77 21.48 -2.99
CA PHE A 267 2.85 20.59 -3.47
C PHE A 267 2.39 19.29 -4.16
N GLY A 268 1.11 19.19 -4.52
CA GLY A 268 0.55 18.01 -5.20
C GLY A 268 0.59 16.71 -4.40
N LEU A 269 0.52 16.80 -3.06
CA LEU A 269 0.61 15.65 -2.16
C LEU A 269 -0.70 14.85 -2.05
N SER A 270 -1.20 14.29 -3.15
CA SER A 270 -2.24 13.24 -3.13
C SER A 270 -1.58 11.90 -2.86
N VAL A 271 -1.46 11.48 -1.61
CA VAL A 271 -0.69 10.29 -1.23
C VAL A 271 -1.57 9.19 -0.61
N PRO A 272 -2.39 9.44 0.42
CA PRO A 272 -3.21 8.40 1.02
C PRO A 272 -4.24 7.83 0.03
N THR A 273 -4.46 6.52 0.07
CA THR A 273 -5.42 5.86 -0.83
C THR A 273 -6.87 6.24 -0.46
N PRO A 274 -7.74 6.63 -1.42
CA PRO A 274 -9.15 6.89 -1.17
C PRO A 274 -9.85 5.71 -0.48
N ARG A 275 -10.78 6.03 0.43
CA ARG A 275 -11.52 5.01 1.20
C ARG A 275 -13.01 5.15 0.95
N GLN A 276 -13.61 4.11 0.36
CA GLN A 276 -15.05 4.01 0.25
C GLN A 276 -15.65 3.42 1.54
N VAL A 277 -16.71 4.04 2.05
CA VAL A 277 -17.57 3.50 3.11
C VAL A 277 -19.02 3.70 2.71
N GLY A 278 -19.74 2.60 2.45
CA GLY A 278 -21.09 2.68 1.86
C GLY A 278 -21.11 3.56 0.60
N ASN A 279 -21.98 4.57 0.62
CA ASN A 279 -22.13 5.55 -0.46
C ASN A 279 -21.28 6.81 -0.25
N GLN A 280 -20.14 6.70 0.44
CA GLN A 280 -19.23 7.84 0.65
C GLN A 280 -17.80 7.49 0.25
N LEU A 281 -17.07 8.48 -0.26
CA LEU A 281 -15.66 8.40 -0.61
C LEU A 281 -14.87 9.44 0.17
N PHE A 282 -13.94 8.95 0.99
CA PHE A 282 -13.05 9.78 1.80
C PHE A 282 -11.67 9.90 1.18
N VAL A 283 -11.13 11.11 1.18
CA VAL A 283 -9.71 11.40 0.88
C VAL A 283 -9.13 12.35 1.92
N THR A 284 -7.81 12.34 2.10
CA THR A 284 -7.10 13.27 2.98
C THR A 284 -5.69 13.55 2.48
N ALA A 285 -5.24 14.79 2.62
CA ALA A 285 -3.91 15.22 2.22
C ALA A 285 -3.27 16.07 3.33
N PHE A 286 -1.94 16.11 3.35
CA PHE A 286 -1.14 16.77 4.38
C PHE A 286 -1.62 18.20 4.66
N TYR A 287 -1.43 19.11 3.72
CA TYR A 287 -1.76 20.51 3.95
C TYR A 287 -3.26 20.76 3.88
N ASN A 288 -3.93 20.14 2.91
CA ASN A 288 -5.29 20.48 2.52
C ASN A 288 -6.38 19.81 3.38
N GLY A 289 -5.98 18.89 4.26
CA GLY A 289 -6.91 18.16 5.11
C GLY A 289 -7.79 17.19 4.33
N PRO A 290 -8.92 16.78 4.93
CA PRO A 290 -9.80 15.79 4.36
C PRO A 290 -10.93 16.37 3.51
N MET A 291 -11.47 15.51 2.64
CA MET A 291 -12.72 15.72 1.91
C MET A 291 -13.52 14.43 1.92
N MET A 292 -14.83 14.55 2.15
CA MET A 292 -15.79 13.47 2.02
C MET A 292 -16.75 13.79 0.88
N MET A 293 -16.95 12.81 0.01
CA MET A 293 -17.89 12.87 -1.10
C MET A 293 -19.05 11.93 -0.84
N ASN A 294 -20.27 12.35 -1.17
CA ASN A 294 -21.40 11.46 -1.34
C ASN A 294 -21.36 10.88 -2.75
N LEU A 295 -21.47 9.57 -2.86
CA LEU A 295 -21.60 8.83 -4.11
C LEU A 295 -23.08 8.53 -4.34
N ASP A 296 -23.60 8.84 -5.51
CA ASP A 296 -24.97 8.49 -5.84
C ASP A 296 -25.09 6.94 -5.99
N PRO A 297 -26.12 6.30 -5.39
CA PRO A 297 -26.26 4.84 -5.44
C PRO A 297 -26.70 4.31 -6.81
N GLN A 298 -27.31 5.16 -7.66
CA GLN A 298 -27.94 4.77 -8.93
C GLN A 298 -27.19 5.28 -10.16
N LYS A 299 -26.46 6.40 -10.05
CA LYS A 299 -25.69 7.00 -11.14
C LYS A 299 -24.24 7.23 -10.74
N PRO A 300 -23.27 7.15 -11.66
CA PRO A 300 -21.88 7.46 -11.35
C PRO A 300 -21.71 8.99 -11.26
N ILE A 301 -22.18 9.57 -10.16
CA ILE A 301 -22.08 11.00 -9.84
C ILE A 301 -21.63 11.09 -8.38
N ALA A 302 -20.83 12.10 -8.07
CA ALA A 302 -20.44 12.42 -6.71
C ALA A 302 -20.72 13.89 -6.38
N THR A 303 -21.09 14.17 -5.13
CA THR A 303 -21.27 15.53 -4.60
C THR A 303 -20.45 15.71 -3.33
N LEU A 304 -20.01 16.93 -3.06
CA LEU A 304 -19.28 17.23 -1.82
C LEU A 304 -20.21 17.05 -0.61
N ALA A 305 -19.84 16.18 0.33
CA ALA A 305 -20.53 16.03 1.61
C ALA A 305 -19.99 17.07 2.61
N TRP A 306 -18.69 17.03 2.85
CA TRP A 306 -17.99 17.98 3.71
C TRP A 306 -16.49 17.99 3.39
N LYS A 307 -15.78 19.02 3.85
CA LYS A 307 -14.32 19.13 3.75
C LYS A 307 -13.71 19.82 4.96
N GLY A 308 -12.40 19.70 5.12
CA GLY A 308 -11.62 20.49 6.08
C GLY A 308 -11.68 21.99 5.79
N ASN A 309 -11.47 22.78 6.85
CA ASN A 309 -11.53 24.25 6.82
C ASN A 309 -10.14 24.89 6.89
N ARG A 310 -9.07 24.09 6.98
CA ARG A 310 -7.70 24.57 7.12
C ARG A 310 -6.80 23.99 6.04
N ASN A 311 -6.06 24.86 5.38
CA ASN A 311 -4.91 24.48 4.57
C ASN A 311 -3.63 24.72 5.38
N SER A 312 -3.31 23.82 6.32
CA SER A 312 -2.21 23.98 7.28
C SER A 312 -1.51 22.67 7.56
N GLU A 313 -0.20 22.71 7.81
CA GLU A 313 0.52 21.56 8.35
C GLU A 313 0.47 21.47 9.89
N LYS A 314 0.24 22.59 10.58
CA LYS A 314 0.27 22.66 12.06
C LYS A 314 -1.11 22.92 12.66
N ASN A 315 -1.81 23.94 12.19
CA ASN A 315 -3.14 24.30 12.67
C ASN A 315 -4.21 23.50 11.91
N THR A 316 -4.23 22.20 12.16
CA THR A 316 -5.07 21.22 11.47
C THR A 316 -6.40 21.06 12.20
N ASP A 317 -7.52 21.17 11.48
CA ASP A 317 -8.87 21.06 12.07
C ASP A 317 -9.38 19.62 12.10
N LYS A 318 -8.98 18.79 11.12
CA LYS A 318 -9.45 17.39 10.97
C LYS A 318 -8.29 16.42 10.77
N LEU A 319 -8.47 15.38 9.95
CA LEU A 319 -7.42 14.43 9.58
C LEU A 319 -6.58 14.94 8.41
N HIS A 320 -5.31 15.21 8.66
CA HIS A 320 -4.31 15.73 7.71
C HIS A 320 -3.22 14.69 7.50
N SER A 321 -3.57 13.58 6.85
CA SER A 321 -2.65 12.47 6.67
C SER A 321 -1.69 12.72 5.52
N ILE A 322 -0.47 12.17 5.61
CA ILE A 322 0.57 12.33 4.59
C ILE A 322 0.94 11.02 3.90
N MET A 323 1.28 9.97 4.64
CA MET A 323 1.76 8.71 4.08
C MET A 323 0.81 7.52 4.34
N PRO A 324 0.28 7.31 5.56
CA PRO A 324 -0.53 6.13 5.79
C PRO A 324 -1.92 6.33 5.20
N THR A 325 -2.51 5.23 4.74
CA THR A 325 -3.91 5.22 4.35
C THR A 325 -4.77 5.13 5.61
N PRO A 326 -5.71 6.05 5.84
CA PRO A 326 -6.65 5.97 6.95
C PRO A 326 -7.54 4.74 6.85
N PHE A 327 -8.02 4.28 8.00
CA PHE A 327 -9.00 3.20 8.11
C PHE A 327 -10.37 3.77 8.48
N ILE A 328 -11.45 3.17 7.97
CA ILE A 328 -12.82 3.59 8.27
C ILE A 328 -13.60 2.37 8.78
N GLU A 329 -14.18 2.47 9.97
CA GLU A 329 -15.12 1.50 10.51
C GLU A 329 -16.09 2.16 11.46
N ASN A 330 -17.30 1.58 11.59
CA ASN A 330 -18.23 1.91 12.67
C ASN A 330 -18.52 3.42 12.84
N GLY A 331 -18.66 4.15 11.72
CA GLY A 331 -18.94 5.59 11.71
C GLY A 331 -17.75 6.50 12.02
N HIS A 332 -16.53 5.94 12.09
CA HIS A 332 -15.32 6.66 12.47
C HIS A 332 -14.18 6.41 11.49
N ILE A 333 -13.29 7.39 11.37
CA ILE A 333 -12.09 7.35 10.53
C ILE A 333 -10.88 7.47 11.45
N TYR A 334 -9.95 6.53 11.32
CA TYR A 334 -8.70 6.47 12.06
C TYR A 334 -7.52 6.72 11.13
N GLY A 335 -6.61 7.59 11.49
CA GLY A 335 -5.41 7.81 10.68
C GLY A 335 -4.37 8.67 11.36
N VAL A 336 -3.14 8.59 10.87
CA VAL A 336 -2.03 9.39 11.41
C VAL A 336 -1.91 10.69 10.61
N CYS A 337 -1.92 11.80 11.34
CA CYS A 337 -1.68 13.13 10.82
C CYS A 337 -0.19 13.41 10.67
N SER A 338 0.10 14.49 9.97
CA SER A 338 1.44 14.78 9.47
C SER A 338 2.49 15.13 10.52
N TYR A 339 2.12 15.19 11.79
CA TYR A 339 3.03 15.36 12.92
C TYR A 339 3.01 14.17 13.89
N GLY A 340 2.52 13.01 13.42
CA GLY A 340 2.48 11.76 14.17
C GLY A 340 1.23 11.56 15.01
N GLN A 341 0.27 12.50 14.99
CA GLN A 341 -0.97 12.38 15.75
C GLN A 341 -1.87 11.32 15.11
N LEU A 342 -2.05 10.18 15.78
CA LEU A 342 -3.12 9.24 15.47
C LEU A 342 -4.44 9.89 15.91
N ARG A 343 -5.38 10.07 14.98
CA ARG A 343 -6.67 10.69 15.24
C ARG A 343 -7.81 9.76 14.95
N CYS A 344 -8.89 9.94 15.70
CA CYS A 344 -10.22 9.50 15.31
C CYS A 344 -11.06 10.72 14.95
N ILE A 345 -11.72 10.68 13.79
CA ILE A 345 -12.71 11.66 13.38
C ILE A 345 -14.03 10.96 13.03
N ARG A 346 -15.16 11.64 13.16
CA ARG A 346 -16.46 11.11 12.72
C ARG A 346 -16.58 11.10 11.19
N VAL A 347 -17.21 10.07 10.64
CA VAL A 347 -17.44 9.94 9.18
C VAL A 347 -18.42 11.00 8.67
N ASP A 348 -19.41 11.39 9.47
CA ASP A 348 -20.52 12.24 9.04
C ASP A 348 -20.14 13.72 8.88
N ASN A 349 -19.23 14.24 9.71
CA ASN A 349 -18.86 15.67 9.71
C ASN A 349 -17.33 15.93 9.81
N GLY A 350 -16.53 14.89 10.00
CA GLY A 350 -15.08 14.98 10.16
C GLY A 350 -14.61 15.60 11.48
N GLU A 351 -15.50 15.74 12.47
CA GLU A 351 -15.17 16.23 13.81
C GLU A 351 -14.18 15.30 14.50
N ARG A 352 -13.15 15.88 15.13
CA ARG A 352 -12.16 15.12 15.89
C ARG A 352 -12.78 14.61 17.19
N VAL A 353 -12.77 13.30 17.36
CA VAL A 353 -13.20 12.62 18.59
C VAL A 353 -12.05 12.59 19.59
N TRP A 354 -10.85 12.19 19.13
CA TRP A 354 -9.64 12.18 19.95
C TRP A 354 -8.37 12.27 19.08
N GLU A 355 -7.25 12.58 19.72
CA GLU A 355 -5.91 12.36 19.17
C GLU A 355 -4.95 11.77 20.20
N ASP A 356 -3.98 10.98 19.73
CA ASP A 356 -2.93 10.35 20.54
C ASP A 356 -1.61 10.31 19.74
N LEU A 357 -0.46 10.37 20.41
CA LEU A 357 0.88 10.40 19.80
C LEU A 357 1.70 9.12 20.06
N LYS A 358 1.18 8.18 20.87
CA LYS A 358 1.90 6.99 21.34
C LYS A 358 2.10 5.95 20.24
N ALA A 359 1.17 5.85 19.28
CA ALA A 359 1.24 4.86 18.21
C ALA A 359 2.35 5.12 17.17
N THR A 360 2.99 6.30 17.18
CA THR A 360 3.99 6.68 16.19
C THR A 360 5.39 6.77 16.79
N ARG A 361 5.65 7.80 17.61
CA ARG A 361 6.95 8.01 18.27
C ARG A 361 6.79 8.15 19.78
N ASP A 362 6.05 7.23 20.39
CA ASP A 362 5.89 7.11 21.85
C ASP A 362 5.54 8.45 22.53
N GLY A 363 4.59 9.20 21.96
CA GLY A 363 4.06 10.44 22.56
C GLY A 363 4.73 11.73 22.07
N LYS A 364 5.77 11.65 21.23
CA LYS A 364 6.47 12.83 20.72
C LYS A 364 5.92 13.33 19.39
N GLU A 365 5.43 14.56 19.37
CA GLU A 365 5.07 15.23 18.12
C GLU A 365 6.29 15.33 17.19
N THR A 366 6.16 14.77 15.99
CA THR A 366 7.27 14.67 15.04
C THR A 366 6.75 14.84 13.63
N ARG A 367 7.30 15.83 12.90
CA ARG A 367 6.95 16.06 11.50
C ARG A 367 7.21 14.79 10.67
N TRP A 368 6.19 14.39 9.93
CA TRP A 368 6.08 13.16 9.15
C TRP A 368 6.21 11.88 9.98
N GLY A 369 5.92 11.96 11.28
CA GLY A 369 5.72 10.80 12.12
C GLY A 369 4.57 9.96 11.60
N ASN A 370 4.77 8.64 11.55
CA ASN A 370 3.81 7.75 10.91
C ASN A 370 3.72 6.37 11.58
N ALA A 371 2.55 5.75 11.44
CA ALA A 371 2.34 4.32 11.53
C ALA A 371 1.36 3.87 10.44
N PHE A 372 1.65 2.77 9.77
CA PHE A 372 0.74 2.14 8.82
C PHE A 372 -0.31 1.32 9.59
N LEU A 373 -1.59 1.50 9.26
CA LEU A 373 -2.70 0.84 9.92
C LEU A 373 -3.13 -0.38 9.10
N VAL A 374 -3.02 -1.57 9.68
CA VAL A 374 -3.59 -2.81 9.12
C VAL A 374 -4.58 -3.40 10.11
N LYS A 375 -5.84 -3.57 9.69
CA LYS A 375 -6.87 -4.23 10.51
C LYS A 375 -6.71 -5.73 10.39
N HIS A 376 -6.67 -6.43 11.51
CA HIS A 376 -6.75 -7.89 11.54
C HIS A 376 -8.20 -8.31 11.79
N LYS A 377 -8.87 -8.79 10.74
CA LYS A 377 -10.31 -9.04 10.75
C LYS A 377 -10.74 -10.09 11.79
N PRO A 378 -10.04 -11.22 11.99
CA PRO A 378 -10.47 -12.23 12.95
C PRO A 378 -10.41 -11.79 14.42
N SER A 379 -9.42 -10.98 14.83
CA SER A 379 -9.29 -10.54 16.23
C SER A 379 -9.83 -9.14 16.49
N ASP A 380 -10.22 -8.41 15.45
CA ASP A 380 -10.65 -7.02 15.48
C ASP A 380 -9.57 -6.00 15.94
N HIS A 381 -8.35 -6.47 16.22
CA HIS A 381 -7.21 -5.62 16.55
C HIS A 381 -6.63 -4.95 15.29
N PHE A 382 -5.90 -3.87 15.51
CA PHE A 382 -5.02 -3.25 14.53
C PHE A 382 -3.58 -3.65 14.78
N PHE A 383 -2.88 -3.95 13.69
CA PHE A 383 -1.42 -4.04 13.63
C PHE A 383 -0.91 -2.72 13.05
N LEU A 384 -0.18 -1.96 13.87
CA LEU A 384 0.38 -0.66 13.50
C LEU A 384 1.89 -0.81 13.33
N PHE A 385 2.40 -0.61 12.11
CA PHE A 385 3.84 -0.59 11.86
C PHE A 385 4.34 0.84 11.81
N ASN A 386 5.07 1.27 12.83
CA ASN A 386 5.53 2.65 12.96
C ASN A 386 6.88 2.88 12.28
N GLU A 387 7.25 4.14 12.13
CA GLU A 387 8.52 4.53 11.49
C GLU A 387 9.79 4.25 12.33
N LEU A 388 9.64 3.74 13.56
CA LEU A 388 10.73 3.23 14.39
C LEU A 388 11.02 1.76 14.10
N GLY A 389 10.21 1.12 13.25
CA GLY A 389 10.26 -0.30 12.95
C GLY A 389 9.61 -1.16 14.03
N ASP A 390 8.77 -0.56 14.88
CA ASP A 390 7.94 -1.30 15.83
C ASP A 390 6.67 -1.80 15.14
N LEU A 391 6.29 -3.04 15.43
CA LEU A 391 4.96 -3.56 15.21
C LEU A 391 4.18 -3.50 16.53
N ILE A 392 3.05 -2.81 16.50
CA ILE A 392 2.18 -2.58 17.67
C ILE A 392 0.86 -3.31 17.44
N ILE A 393 0.38 -4.03 18.44
CA ILE A 393 -0.99 -4.54 18.51
C ILE A 393 -1.81 -3.54 19.32
N ALA A 394 -2.94 -3.08 18.79
CA ALA A 394 -3.78 -2.08 19.45
C ALA A 394 -5.26 -2.21 19.08
N ASP A 395 -6.13 -1.70 19.95
CA ASP A 395 -7.52 -1.43 19.62
C ASP A 395 -7.68 0.06 19.26
N LEU A 396 -8.39 0.34 18.16
CA LEU A 396 -8.82 1.70 17.81
C LEU A 396 -10.34 1.75 17.90
N SER A 397 -10.86 2.66 18.72
CA SER A 397 -12.30 2.85 18.89
C SER A 397 -12.63 4.32 19.12
N PRO A 398 -13.90 4.73 19.12
CA PRO A 398 -14.29 6.10 19.48
C PRO A 398 -13.89 6.48 20.92
N ASN A 399 -13.65 5.50 21.79
CA ASN A 399 -13.20 5.73 23.17
C ASN A 399 -11.69 6.00 23.28
N GLY A 400 -10.92 5.78 22.22
CA GLY A 400 -9.49 6.06 22.18
C GLY A 400 -8.66 4.99 21.47
N TYR A 401 -7.34 5.24 21.49
CA TYR A 401 -6.29 4.27 21.18
C TYR A 401 -5.95 3.47 22.44
N LYS A 402 -6.07 2.15 22.38
CA LYS A 402 -5.67 1.24 23.46
C LYS A 402 -4.54 0.35 22.98
N HIS A 403 -3.35 0.58 23.53
CA HIS A 403 -2.19 -0.26 23.32
C HIS A 403 -2.41 -1.65 23.94
N ILE A 404 -2.07 -2.71 23.21
CA ILE A 404 -2.09 -4.09 23.71
C ILE A 404 -0.66 -4.59 23.91
N ASP A 405 0.18 -4.48 22.88
CA ASP A 405 1.57 -4.93 22.92
C ASP A 405 2.42 -4.29 21.81
N LYS A 406 3.76 -4.37 21.91
CA LYS A 406 4.71 -3.84 20.92
C LYS A 406 6.00 -4.64 20.88
N ALA A 407 6.50 -4.88 19.67
CA ALA A 407 7.82 -5.45 19.43
C ALA A 407 8.56 -4.67 18.34
N ASN A 408 9.85 -4.41 18.55
CA ASN A 408 10.70 -3.84 17.50
C ASN A 408 11.15 -4.96 16.56
N LEU A 409 10.83 -4.82 15.26
CA LEU A 409 11.17 -5.83 14.26
C LEU A 409 12.45 -5.48 13.51
N ILE A 410 12.65 -4.19 13.23
CA ILE A 410 13.73 -3.72 12.37
C ILE A 410 14.17 -2.31 12.77
N GLU A 411 15.46 -2.04 12.67
CA GLU A 411 15.99 -0.72 12.99
C GLU A 411 15.69 0.30 11.88
N PRO A 412 15.41 1.56 12.21
CA PRO A 412 15.28 2.62 11.23
C PRO A 412 16.63 2.99 10.61
N THR A 413 16.68 3.00 9.28
CA THR A 413 17.91 3.32 8.51
C THR A 413 17.75 4.54 7.62
N GLY A 414 16.54 4.77 7.11
CA GLY A 414 16.26 5.85 6.17
C GLY A 414 16.41 7.18 6.85
N LYS A 415 16.89 8.19 6.16
CA LYS A 415 16.97 9.54 6.73
C LYS A 415 15.64 10.26 6.52
N ALA A 416 15.26 11.12 7.45
CA ALA A 416 14.19 12.09 7.29
C ALA A 416 14.58 13.31 8.13
N MET A 417 14.92 14.44 7.51
CA MET A 417 15.50 15.57 8.24
C MET A 417 16.73 15.11 9.07
N ASN A 418 16.69 15.26 10.40
CA ASN A 418 17.77 14.93 11.33
C ASN A 418 17.54 13.60 12.07
N ARG A 419 16.66 12.72 11.59
CA ARG A 419 16.34 11.45 12.26
C ARG A 419 16.34 10.28 11.30
N LYS A 420 16.45 9.06 11.84
CA LYS A 420 16.24 7.82 11.09
C LYS A 420 14.77 7.41 11.08
N VAL A 421 14.36 6.71 10.02
CA VAL A 421 13.01 6.22 9.74
C VAL A 421 12.99 4.88 9.04
N VAL A 422 11.87 4.16 9.21
CA VAL A 422 11.38 3.14 8.28
C VAL A 422 10.09 3.67 7.65
N TRP A 423 10.12 3.99 6.35
CA TRP A 423 8.94 4.44 5.60
C TRP A 423 8.58 3.44 4.51
N SER A 424 8.48 2.17 4.88
CA SER A 424 8.02 1.08 4.03
C SER A 424 6.85 0.37 4.69
N HIS A 425 5.81 0.09 3.91
CA HIS A 425 4.62 -0.59 4.40
C HIS A 425 4.91 -2.09 4.64
N PRO A 426 4.43 -2.70 5.74
CA PRO A 426 4.62 -4.13 5.99
C PRO A 426 3.76 -4.98 5.03
N ALA A 427 4.12 -6.25 4.85
CA ALA A 427 3.24 -7.25 4.25
C ALA A 427 2.86 -8.30 5.30
N PHE A 428 1.62 -8.75 5.30
CA PHE A 428 1.13 -9.81 6.18
C PHE A 428 0.67 -10.99 5.34
N ALA A 429 1.39 -12.10 5.42
CA ALA A 429 1.07 -13.29 4.64
C ALA A 429 1.52 -14.56 5.34
N ASN A 430 0.73 -15.63 5.23
CA ASN A 430 1.06 -16.97 5.72
C ASN A 430 1.51 -17.00 7.20
N ARG A 431 0.81 -16.22 8.04
CA ARG A 431 1.06 -15.96 9.46
C ARG A 431 2.42 -15.34 9.74
N ASN A 432 2.98 -14.64 8.76
CA ASN A 432 4.20 -13.89 8.89
C ASN A 432 3.95 -12.40 8.63
N VAL A 433 4.79 -11.57 9.24
CA VAL A 433 4.95 -10.18 8.83
C VAL A 433 6.31 -10.02 8.15
N LEU A 434 6.30 -9.36 7.00
CA LEU A 434 7.51 -9.00 6.27
C LEU A 434 7.70 -7.50 6.31
N VAL A 435 8.88 -7.08 6.75
CA VAL A 435 9.27 -5.67 6.89
C VAL A 435 10.64 -5.44 6.28
N ARG A 436 10.87 -4.23 5.79
CA ARG A 436 12.17 -3.84 5.25
C ARG A 436 12.58 -2.44 5.69
N ASN A 437 13.89 -2.22 5.70
CA ASN A 437 14.51 -0.90 5.77
C ASN A 437 15.46 -0.75 4.56
N ASP A 438 16.43 0.15 4.58
CA ASP A 438 17.36 0.36 3.46
C ASP A 438 18.54 -0.62 3.39
N LYS A 439 18.57 -1.62 4.29
CA LYS A 439 19.69 -2.56 4.45
C LYS A 439 19.25 -4.02 4.45
N GLU A 440 18.05 -4.29 4.94
CA GLU A 440 17.53 -5.65 5.08
C GLU A 440 16.03 -5.75 4.80
N LEU A 441 15.64 -6.95 4.37
CA LEU A 441 14.27 -7.47 4.39
C LEU A 441 14.25 -8.61 5.42
N ALA A 442 13.22 -8.65 6.24
CA ALA A 442 13.08 -9.63 7.32
C ALA A 442 11.65 -10.19 7.37
N SER A 443 11.54 -11.47 7.71
CA SER A 443 10.27 -12.15 7.97
C SER A 443 10.21 -12.59 9.42
N PHE A 444 9.08 -12.37 10.08
CA PHE A 444 8.82 -12.78 11.46
C PHE A 444 7.55 -13.61 11.53
N SER A 445 7.58 -14.69 12.30
CA SER A 445 6.39 -15.49 12.54
C SER A 445 5.46 -14.78 13.53
N LEU A 446 4.20 -14.66 13.15
CA LEU A 446 3.09 -14.19 13.98
C LEU A 446 2.09 -15.33 14.30
N ALA A 447 2.47 -16.58 14.05
CA ALA A 447 1.62 -17.74 14.32
C ALA A 447 1.46 -17.95 15.84
N GLU A 448 0.24 -18.26 16.28
CA GLU A 448 -0.09 -18.65 17.67
C GLU A 448 0.56 -19.96 18.11
#